data_AF-A0A933HSX2-F1
#
_entry.id   AF-A0A933HSX2-F1
#
_cell.length_a   1.000
_cell.length_b   1.000
_cell.length_c   1.000
_cell.angle_alpha   90.00
_cell.angle_beta   90.00
_cell.angle_gamma   90.00
#
_symmetry.space_group_name_H-M   'P 1'
#
loop_
_entity.id
_entity.type
_entity.pdbx_description
1 polymer ?
#
loop_
_entity_poly.entity_id
_entity_poly.type
_entity_poly.pdbx_seq_one_letter_code
_entity_poly.pdbx_strand_id
1 'polypeptide(L)' 'MHHQHEAKQELGPDEHIDPVCGMTVGEGPGAITFDYKGAKYYFCSPGCRRAFEKDPEKFLRGGPQSHM' A
#
# COMPACT_ATOMS: atom_id res chain seq x y z
N MET A 1 -22.13 9.38 -33.02
CA MET A 1 -22.25 10.04 -31.70
C MET A 1 -21.04 9.62 -30.86
N HIS A 2 -20.14 10.56 -30.56
CA HIS A 2 -19.03 10.36 -29.62
C HIS A 2 -19.55 10.19 -28.19
N HIS A 3 -18.90 9.32 -27.40
CA HIS A 3 -18.61 9.36 -25.95
C HIS A 3 -18.25 7.91 -25.55
N GLN A 4 -16.98 7.52 -25.67
CA GLN A 4 -15.87 7.68 -24.71
C GLN A 4 -15.85 6.56 -23.67
N HIS A 5 -14.77 5.77 -23.76
CA HIS A 5 -14.26 4.76 -22.84
C HIS A 5 -14.61 5.08 -21.38
N GLU A 6 -15.64 4.44 -20.84
CA GLU A 6 -15.85 4.41 -19.39
C GLU A 6 -14.85 3.40 -18.83
N ALA A 7 -13.73 3.92 -18.33
CA ALA A 7 -12.78 3.18 -17.54
C ALA A 7 -13.50 2.61 -16.32
N LYS A 8 -14.11 1.45 -16.47
CA LYS A 8 -14.41 0.55 -15.38
C LYS A 8 -13.07 0.20 -14.78
N GLN A 9 -12.69 0.93 -13.74
CA GLN A 9 -11.55 0.59 -12.91
C GLN A 9 -11.93 -0.71 -12.21
N GLU A 10 -11.63 -1.81 -12.87
CA GLU A 10 -11.51 -3.13 -12.29
C GLU A 10 -10.42 -3.00 -11.22
N LEU A 11 -10.85 -2.78 -9.97
CA LEU A 11 -10.00 -2.79 -8.79
C LEU A 11 -9.43 -4.20 -8.71
N GLY A 12 -8.24 -4.38 -9.29
CA GLY A 12 -7.56 -5.67 -9.36
C GLY A 12 -7.30 -6.24 -7.97
N PRO A 13 -7.03 -7.55 -7.85
CA PRO A 13 -6.80 -8.27 -6.59
C PRO A 13 -5.45 -7.93 -5.93
N ASP A 14 -4.98 -6.69 -6.07
CA ASP A 14 -3.70 -6.25 -5.55
C ASP A 14 -3.90 -5.75 -4.11
N GLU A 15 -3.87 -6.72 -3.22
CA GLU A 15 -3.98 -6.60 -1.77
C GLU A 15 -2.58 -6.54 -1.16
N HIS A 16 -2.17 -5.38 -0.65
CA HIS A 16 -0.87 -5.17 -0.03
C HIS A 16 -0.95 -5.25 1.48
N ILE A 17 0.13 -5.68 2.13
CA ILE A 17 0.20 -5.70 3.59
C ILE A 17 0.78 -4.38 4.10
N ASP A 18 0.04 -3.72 4.97
CA ASP A 18 0.51 -2.54 5.69
C ASP A 18 1.64 -2.96 6.66
N PRO A 19 2.88 -2.48 6.50
CA PRO A 19 4.02 -2.91 7.32
C PRO A 19 3.97 -2.40 8.76
N VAL A 20 3.05 -1.48 9.08
CA VAL A 20 2.87 -0.94 10.44
C VAL A 20 1.91 -1.78 11.25
N CYS A 21 0.75 -2.13 10.67
CA CYS A 21 -0.31 -2.85 11.38
C CYS A 21 -0.50 -4.30 10.93
N GLY A 22 0.08 -4.72 9.81
CA GLY A 22 -0.07 -6.05 9.23
C GLY A 22 -1.43 -6.30 8.58
N MET A 23 -2.25 -5.26 8.42
CA MET A 23 -3.56 -5.37 7.76
C MET A 23 -3.41 -5.35 6.24
N THR A 24 -4.28 -6.10 5.57
CA THR A 24 -4.42 -6.08 4.12
C THR A 24 -5.09 -4.78 3.67
N VAL A 25 -4.51 -4.14 2.65
CA VAL A 25 -4.92 -2.87 2.06
C VAL A 25 -5.06 -3.08 0.57
N GLY A 26 -6.26 -2.85 0.03
CA GLY A 26 -6.48 -2.91 -1.41
C GLY A 26 -5.85 -1.72 -2.14
N GLU A 27 -5.24 -1.95 -3.30
CA GLU A 27 -4.90 -0.89 -4.24
C GLU A 27 -6.17 -0.27 -4.81
N GLY A 28 -6.47 0.95 -4.38
CA GLY A 28 -7.58 1.74 -4.89
C GLY A 28 -7.20 3.20 -5.07
N PRO A 29 -8.05 4.00 -5.74
CA PRO A 29 -7.81 5.43 -5.98
C PRO A 29 -7.72 6.29 -4.71
N GLY A 30 -8.01 5.71 -3.53
CA GLY A 30 -7.81 6.32 -2.22
C GLY A 30 -6.79 5.61 -1.33
N ALA A 31 -6.06 4.62 -1.84
CA ALA A 31 -5.03 3.91 -1.09
C ALA A 31 -3.87 4.85 -0.78
N ILE A 32 -3.40 4.81 0.46
CA ILE A 32 -2.30 5.68 0.89
C ILE A 32 -1.00 4.95 0.58
N THR A 33 -0.22 5.49 -0.35
CA THR A 33 1.07 4.91 -0.74
C THR A 33 2.24 5.76 -0.23
N PHE A 34 3.38 5.11 -0.04
CA PHE A 34 4.65 5.76 0.27
C PHE A 34 5.79 5.03 -0.42
N ASP A 35 6.60 5.78 -1.18
CA ASP A 35 7.80 5.25 -1.81
C ASP A 35 8.98 5.36 -0.85
N TYR A 36 9.59 4.22 -0.50
CA TYR A 36 10.74 4.15 0.37
C TYR A 36 11.78 3.16 -0.18
N LYS A 37 13.03 3.61 -0.34
CA LYS A 37 14.14 2.83 -0.92
C LYS A 37 13.80 2.22 -2.31
N GLY A 38 12.94 2.88 -3.09
CA GLY A 38 12.51 2.41 -4.41
C GLY A 38 11.43 1.31 -4.36
N ALA A 39 10.87 1.03 -3.19
CA ALA A 39 9.70 0.17 -3.02
C ALA A 39 8.48 1.01 -2.63
N LYS A 40 7.34 0.72 -3.25
CA LYS A 40 6.07 1.35 -2.91
C LYS A 40 5.37 0.53 -1.82
N TYR A 41 5.04 1.20 -0.73
CA TYR A 41 4.31 0.62 0.40
C TYR A 41 2.91 1.20 0.49
N TYR A 42 1.97 0.40 0.99
CA TYR A 42 0.56 0.73 1.09
C TYR A 42 0.14 0.75 2.55
N PHE A 43 -0.71 1.71 2.90
CA PHE A 43 -1.14 1.95 4.27
C PHE A 43 -2.65 2.03 4.35
N CYS A 44 -3.20 1.42 5.41
CA CYS A 44 -4.62 1.42 5.69
C CYS A 44 -5.10 2.82 6.11
N SER A 45 -4.19 3.64 6.65
CA SER A 45 -4.53 4.94 7.21
C SER A 45 -3.35 5.92 7.17
N PRO A 46 -3.62 7.23 7.18
CA PRO A 46 -2.56 8.25 7.19
C PRO A 46 -1.74 8.20 8.48
N GLY A 47 -2.32 7.71 9.57
CA GLY A 47 -1.60 7.43 10.82
C GLY A 47 -0.54 6.34 10.64
N CYS A 48 -0.85 5.24 9.93
CA CYS A 48 0.11 4.20 9.61
C CYS A 48 1.25 4.76 8.74
N ARG A 49 0.93 5.51 7.67
CA ARG A 49 1.96 6.17 6.86
C ARG A 49 2.87 7.07 7.68
N ARG A 50 2.33 7.89 8.59
CA ARG A 50 3.16 8.77 9.45
C ARG A 50 4.03 7.98 10.43
N ALA A 51 3.51 6.90 10.99
CA ALA A 51 4.30 6.01 11.85
C ALA A 51 5.45 5.40 11.04
N PHE A 52 5.16 4.90 9.84
CA PHE A 52 6.15 4.36 8.92
C PHE A 52 7.18 5.40 8.50
N GLU A 53 6.78 6.63 8.16
CA GLU A 53 7.70 7.72 7.80
C GLU A 53 8.68 8.06 8.93
N LYS A 54 8.24 7.98 10.19
CA LYS A 54 9.09 8.23 11.35
C LYS A 54 10.17 7.16 11.54
N ASP A 55 9.83 5.90 11.32
CA ASP A 55 10.73 4.78 11.62
C ASP A 55 10.57 3.60 10.64
N PRO A 56 10.80 3.82 9.32
CA PRO A 56 10.46 2.84 8.29
C PRO A 56 11.30 1.57 8.42
N GLU A 57 12.56 1.71 8.82
CA GLU A 57 13.47 0.58 8.97
C GLU A 57 13.05 -0.38 10.08
N LYS A 58 12.41 0.12 11.14
CA LYS A 58 11.85 -0.70 12.23
C LYS A 58 10.67 -1.55 11.73
N PHE A 59 9.78 -0.96 10.93
CA PHE A 59 8.64 -1.69 10.36
C PHE A 59 9.07 -2.67 9.26
N LEU A 60 10.05 -2.30 8.43
CA LEU A 60 10.58 -3.16 7.38
C LEU A 60 11.44 -4.31 7.90
N ARG A 61 12.19 -4.13 8.99
CA ARG A 61 12.92 -5.23 9.63
C ARG A 61 12.01 -6.32 10.20
N GLY A 62 10.74 -6.01 10.45
CA GLY A 62 9.72 -6.94 10.93
C GLY A 62 8.73 -7.42 9.85
N GLY A 63 8.90 -7.01 8.59
CA GLY A 63 8.07 -7.45 7.47
C GLY A 63 8.10 -8.97 7.32
N PRO A 64 7.04 -9.60 6.77
CA PRO A 64 6.87 -11.05 6.74
C PRO A 64 8.11 -11.66 6.12
N GLN A 65 8.93 -12.26 6.99
CA GLN A 65 10.10 -12.96 6.57
C GLN A 65 9.60 -14.06 5.64
N SER A 66 10.02 -13.98 4.38
CA SER A 66 10.09 -15.12 3.49
C SER A 66 10.98 -16.15 4.20
N HIS A 67 10.34 -16.94 5.06
CA HIS A 67 10.95 -18.13 5.63
C HIS A 67 10.92 -19.16 4.51
N MET A 68 12.10 -19.32 3.92
CA MET A 68 12.63 -20.44 3.14
C MET A 68 11.92 -21.79 3.33
#